data_AF-A0A7C1U9F0-F1
#
_entry.id   AF-A0A7C1U9F0-F1
#
_cell.length_a   1.000
_cell.length_b   1.000
_cell.length_c   1.000
_cell.angle_alpha   90.00
_cell.angle_beta   90.00
_cell.angle_gamma   90.00
#
_symmetry.space_group_name_H-M   'P 1'
#
loop_
_entity.id
_entity.type
_entity.pdbx_description
1 polymer ?
#
loop_
_entity_poly.entity_id
_entity_poly.type
_entity_poly.pdbx_seq_one_letter_code
_entity_poly.pdbx_strand_id
1 'polypeptide(L)'
;MASRMLGLCRDCPPSSARSEFAKHITIATAVRLCQTVSDLEIDPMNRILPSKPLLALDPFSNIRTVSYHSHRKHQVRKHGTSSDTTHCEWHGQGDMALRTRTEHAHTCARPIRDSLVRMIVLHRACLLCYTCCFVYCILQFVNLWERSSRMRSMRWIAVLVATSFVVTVGLAQVPESAFDKDPWPASERGPVKVFILAGQSNMQGHAALRTLEYLIYNEETAAEYQQWKDRRGSWCERSDVWVWTTDGARYGNLRPGFGQNEFKLGPELGFGWVMGEHLDEQVLLIKTCWGGRSVKKDFLPPSAEMPSEDQLRQELDRRRKKKPDTTMDEMRQAYGQAYRDMITHVNEVRKNLKEYFPKYDEKRGCELAGLVFFQGWNDMVDRSQRQEKYVNYTKRLAALIRDVRKDLDAPNLPVIIGELGAGKRGDFQKAQAAVVDEPGMDNVKFVETRDFWEPEVEKMVDQGLWKGPDWARFY
;
A
#
# COMPACT_ATOMS: atom_id res chain seq x y z
N MET A 1 -22.80 -42.80 -11.18
CA MET A 1 -22.64 -42.90 -12.65
C MET A 1 -21.28 -43.45 -13.08
N ALA A 2 -20.16 -43.13 -12.42
CA ALA A 2 -18.81 -43.61 -12.77
C ALA A 2 -18.63 -45.14 -12.73
N SER A 3 -19.22 -45.87 -11.77
CA SER A 3 -19.09 -47.34 -11.72
C SER A 3 -19.83 -48.10 -12.83
N ARG A 4 -20.81 -47.47 -13.51
CA ARG A 4 -21.54 -48.12 -14.63
C ARG A 4 -20.79 -48.03 -15.96
N MET A 5 -19.80 -47.15 -16.09
CA MET A 5 -18.98 -47.04 -17.32
C MET A 5 -17.78 -47.98 -17.33
N LEU A 6 -17.26 -48.39 -16.16
CA LEU A 6 -16.11 -49.30 -16.07
C LEU A 6 -16.44 -50.76 -16.46
N GLY A 7 -17.72 -51.14 -16.43
CA GLY A 7 -18.16 -52.49 -16.79
C GLY A 7 -18.18 -52.78 -18.31
N LEU A 8 -18.24 -51.74 -19.16
CA LEU A 8 -18.39 -51.92 -20.62
C LEU A 8 -17.06 -52.09 -21.37
N CYS A 9 -15.91 -51.92 -20.71
CA CYS A 9 -14.58 -52.04 -21.33
C CYS A 9 -13.93 -53.44 -21.24
N ARG A 10 -14.58 -54.43 -20.61
CA ARG A 10 -13.98 -55.77 -20.42
C ARG A 10 -14.24 -56.77 -21.57
N ASP A 11 -15.16 -56.49 -22.49
CA ASP A 11 -15.64 -57.47 -23.47
C ASP A 11 -15.22 -57.20 -24.94
N CYS A 12 -14.02 -56.65 -25.18
CA CYS A 12 -13.52 -56.44 -26.55
C CYS A 12 -12.40 -57.44 -26.90
N PRO A 13 -12.51 -58.22 -28.00
CA PRO A 13 -11.53 -59.25 -28.35
C PRO A 13 -10.22 -58.66 -28.89
N PRO A 14 -9.07 -59.36 -28.76
CA PRO A 14 -7.78 -58.82 -29.16
C PRO A 14 -7.53 -59.10 -30.66
N SER A 15 -7.47 -58.06 -31.49
CA SER A 15 -6.83 -58.21 -32.81
C SER A 15 -6.01 -56.98 -33.22
N SER A 16 -4.74 -57.28 -33.51
CA SER A 16 -3.79 -56.58 -34.39
C SER A 16 -3.74 -55.04 -34.36
N ALA A 17 -3.34 -54.44 -33.23
CA ALA A 17 -2.82 -53.07 -33.23
C ALA A 17 -1.85 -52.80 -32.05
N ARG A 18 -1.02 -53.79 -31.68
CA ARG A 18 -0.05 -53.63 -30.58
C ARG A 18 1.32 -53.07 -30.98
N SER A 19 1.56 -52.68 -32.24
CA SER A 19 2.88 -52.18 -32.66
C SER A 19 3.00 -50.68 -32.93
N GLU A 20 1.93 -49.89 -32.77
CA GLU A 20 2.02 -48.41 -32.86
C GLU A 20 1.74 -47.69 -31.53
N PHE A 21 1.61 -48.42 -30.44
CA PHE A 21 1.29 -47.87 -29.12
C PHE A 21 2.53 -47.43 -28.30
N ALA A 22 3.74 -47.59 -28.85
CA ALA A 22 4.99 -47.38 -28.11
C ALA A 22 5.67 -46.02 -28.34
N LYS A 23 5.08 -45.09 -29.11
CA LYS A 23 5.74 -43.80 -29.41
C LYS A 23 5.13 -42.53 -28.79
N HIS A 24 4.04 -42.59 -28.01
CA HIS A 24 3.50 -41.40 -27.34
C HIS A 24 3.27 -41.66 -25.84
N ILE A 25 4.28 -41.35 -25.04
CA ILE A 25 4.24 -41.33 -23.57
C ILE A 25 3.36 -40.15 -23.12
N THR A 26 2.04 -40.35 -22.93
CA THR A 26 1.24 -39.33 -22.19
C THR A 26 -0.06 -39.81 -21.52
N ILE A 27 -0.33 -41.11 -21.41
CA ILE A 27 -1.56 -41.61 -20.75
C ILE A 27 -1.27 -42.47 -19.52
N ALA A 28 -0.25 -43.34 -19.57
CA ALA A 28 0.14 -44.16 -18.42
C ALA A 28 0.63 -43.33 -17.22
N THR A 29 1.27 -42.17 -17.46
CA THR A 29 1.75 -41.25 -16.42
C THR A 29 0.60 -40.49 -15.76
N ALA A 30 -0.44 -40.13 -16.51
CA ALA A 30 -1.63 -39.45 -15.99
C ALA A 30 -2.53 -40.39 -15.17
N VAL A 31 -2.64 -41.66 -15.58
CA VAL A 31 -3.40 -42.69 -14.84
C VAL A 31 -2.68 -43.07 -13.54
N ARG A 32 -1.34 -43.18 -13.54
CA ARG A 32 -0.56 -43.37 -12.30
C ARG A 32 -0.73 -42.20 -11.33
N LEU A 33 -0.73 -40.96 -11.81
CA LEU A 33 -0.94 -39.78 -10.96
C LEU A 33 -2.33 -39.78 -10.29
N CYS A 34 -3.39 -40.17 -11.02
CA CYS A 34 -4.74 -40.27 -10.45
C CYS A 34 -4.89 -41.42 -9.44
N GLN A 35 -4.18 -42.54 -9.63
CA GLN A 35 -4.21 -43.66 -8.70
C GLN A 35 -3.48 -43.35 -7.39
N THR A 36 -2.33 -42.67 -7.42
CA THR A 36 -1.58 -42.30 -6.19
C THR A 36 -2.33 -41.28 -5.32
N VAL A 37 -3.24 -40.48 -5.90
CA VAL A 37 -4.04 -39.49 -5.16
C VAL A 37 -5.31 -40.10 -4.56
N SER A 38 -5.83 -41.20 -5.14
CA SER A 38 -7.01 -41.89 -4.59
C SER A 38 -6.67 -42.76 -3.36
N ASP A 39 -5.42 -43.22 -3.24
CA ASP A 39 -4.96 -44.04 -2.08
C ASP A 39 -4.55 -43.19 -0.85
N LEU A 40 -4.60 -41.85 -0.95
CA LEU A 40 -4.24 -40.92 0.14
C LEU A 40 -5.43 -40.38 0.93
N GLU A 41 -6.66 -40.70 0.55
CA GLU A 41 -7.87 -40.41 1.31
C GLU A 41 -8.62 -41.73 1.59
N ILE A 42 -8.31 -42.39 2.70
CA ILE A 42 -9.21 -43.19 3.57
C ILE A 42 -8.34 -43.81 4.69
N ASP A 43 -8.42 -43.25 5.89
CA ASP A 43 -8.30 -44.03 7.14
C ASP A 43 -9.28 -43.44 8.18
N PRO A 44 -10.36 -44.15 8.56
CA PRO A 44 -11.36 -43.66 9.51
C PRO A 44 -11.03 -44.15 10.92
N MET A 45 -10.44 -43.29 11.76
CA MET A 45 -10.14 -43.63 13.15
C MET A 45 -11.35 -43.35 14.07
N ASN A 46 -12.05 -44.41 14.43
CA ASN A 46 -12.98 -44.48 15.57
C ASN A 46 -12.43 -45.52 16.56
N ARG A 47 -11.90 -45.11 17.74
CA ARG A 47 -11.69 -45.95 18.94
C ARG A 47 -11.42 -45.10 20.21
N ILE A 48 -12.50 -44.85 20.97
CA ILE A 48 -12.69 -44.96 22.44
C ILE A 48 -11.46 -44.81 23.38
N LEU A 49 -11.39 -43.67 24.09
CA LEU A 49 -11.17 -43.34 25.54
C LEU A 49 -10.41 -44.32 26.51
N PRO A 50 -9.68 -43.86 27.58
CA PRO A 50 -10.28 -43.05 28.67
C PRO A 50 -9.41 -42.03 29.46
N SER A 51 -10.16 -41.25 30.26
CA SER A 51 -9.84 -40.25 31.29
C SER A 51 -8.88 -40.66 32.43
N LYS A 52 -8.05 -39.72 32.92
CA LYS A 52 -7.89 -39.34 34.36
C LYS A 52 -7.01 -38.08 34.58
N PRO A 53 -7.14 -37.38 35.74
CA PRO A 53 -6.65 -36.00 35.98
C PRO A 53 -5.40 -35.91 36.92
N LEU A 54 -5.00 -34.65 37.26
CA LEU A 54 -3.98 -34.18 38.25
C LEU A 54 -2.54 -34.03 37.67
N LEU A 55 -1.71 -33.01 37.96
CA LEU A 55 -1.49 -32.15 39.13
C LEU A 55 -0.68 -30.87 38.74
N ALA A 56 -0.79 -29.82 39.55
CA ALA A 56 -0.01 -28.59 39.50
C ALA A 56 1.46 -28.80 39.91
N LEU A 57 2.40 -28.11 39.26
CA LEU A 57 3.73 -27.76 39.80
C LEU A 57 4.23 -26.44 39.17
N ASP A 58 4.29 -25.40 40.00
CA ASP A 58 5.22 -24.27 39.89
C ASP A 58 6.64 -24.79 40.19
N PRO A 59 7.69 -24.29 39.52
CA PRO A 59 8.59 -23.43 40.29
C PRO A 59 9.28 -22.32 39.46
N PHE A 60 9.17 -21.09 39.96
CA PHE A 60 10.26 -20.12 39.88
C PHE A 60 11.52 -20.66 40.59
N SER A 61 12.64 -20.74 39.88
CA SER A 61 13.94 -20.38 40.45
C SER A 61 14.95 -20.05 39.36
N ASN A 62 15.69 -18.96 39.59
CA ASN A 62 16.89 -18.51 38.89
C ASN A 62 16.72 -17.86 37.52
N ILE A 63 16.73 -16.52 37.48
CA ILE A 63 17.68 -15.75 36.65
C ILE A 63 17.99 -14.43 37.37
N ARG A 64 19.29 -14.16 37.50
CA ARG A 64 19.88 -12.98 38.12
C ARG A 64 19.59 -11.72 37.30
N THR A 65 19.30 -10.65 38.03
CA THR A 65 19.29 -9.24 37.63
C THR A 65 20.58 -8.79 36.94
N VAL A 66 20.44 -8.07 35.82
CA VAL A 66 21.43 -7.07 35.38
C VAL A 66 20.68 -5.77 35.06
N SER A 67 20.85 -4.79 35.95
CA SER A 67 20.43 -3.41 35.81
C SER A 67 21.40 -2.66 34.90
N TYR A 68 20.90 -1.84 33.96
CA TYR A 68 21.68 -0.80 33.30
C TYR A 68 21.27 0.56 33.86
N HIS A 69 22.18 1.19 34.60
CA HIS A 69 22.10 2.59 35.00
C HIS A 69 23.15 3.42 34.25
N SER A 70 22.75 4.66 33.97
CA SER A 70 23.51 5.70 33.31
C SER A 70 24.80 6.09 34.05
N HIS A 71 25.83 6.58 33.33
CA HIS A 71 26.36 7.94 33.53
C HIS A 71 27.56 8.32 32.63
N ARG A 72 27.47 9.56 32.09
CA ARG A 72 28.45 10.66 32.02
C ARG A 72 29.98 10.40 32.00
N LYS A 73 30.58 10.97 30.93
CA LYS A 73 31.84 11.75 30.82
C LYS A 73 32.89 11.69 31.95
N HIS A 74 34.13 11.34 31.59
CA HIS A 74 35.31 12.19 31.81
C HIS A 74 36.47 11.87 30.85
N GLN A 75 37.27 12.91 30.55
CA GLN A 75 38.51 12.92 29.77
C GLN A 75 39.66 12.25 30.53
N VAL A 76 40.60 11.58 29.84
CA VAL A 76 42.07 11.71 30.03
C VAL A 76 42.78 11.39 28.70
N ARG A 77 43.94 12.01 28.52
CA ARG A 77 44.80 12.18 27.34
C ARG A 77 46.02 11.23 27.40
N LYS A 78 46.57 10.92 26.21
CA LYS A 78 48.02 10.77 25.82
C LYS A 78 48.62 9.38 25.47
N HIS A 79 49.32 9.44 24.31
CA HIS A 79 50.46 8.67 23.75
C HIS A 79 50.19 7.21 23.32
N GLY A 80 50.38 6.81 22.05
CA GLY A 80 51.58 6.82 21.19
C GLY A 80 52.22 5.42 21.30
N THR A 81 52.32 4.55 20.29
CA THR A 81 53.18 4.57 19.09
C THR A 81 52.90 3.36 18.17
N SER A 82 53.30 3.53 16.89
CA SER A 82 53.58 2.58 15.78
C SER A 82 53.64 1.06 16.00
N SER A 83 53.13 0.27 15.04
CA SER A 83 53.92 -0.36 13.94
C SER A 83 53.18 -1.53 13.23
N ASP A 84 53.09 -1.41 11.91
CA ASP A 84 53.29 -2.41 10.84
C ASP A 84 52.62 -3.82 10.78
N THR A 85 51.96 -3.99 9.62
CA THR A 85 51.93 -5.14 8.70
C THR A 85 51.35 -6.49 9.16
N THR A 86 50.28 -6.94 8.49
CA THR A 86 50.32 -7.97 7.42
C THR A 86 48.93 -8.28 6.84
N HIS A 87 48.92 -8.61 5.55
CA HIS A 87 47.82 -9.12 4.74
C HIS A 87 47.04 -10.29 5.38
N CYS A 88 45.72 -10.34 5.15
CA CYS A 88 45.09 -11.55 4.60
C CYS A 88 43.74 -11.24 3.98
N GLU A 89 43.57 -11.74 2.76
CA GLU A 89 42.40 -11.61 1.90
C GLU A 89 41.20 -12.41 2.40
N TRP A 90 40.06 -11.94 1.93
CA TRP A 90 38.74 -12.51 2.00
C TRP A 90 38.63 -13.91 1.40
N HIS A 91 37.95 -14.83 2.11
CA HIS A 91 36.86 -15.67 1.57
C HIS A 91 36.28 -16.57 2.67
N GLY A 92 34.94 -16.70 2.71
CA GLY A 92 34.27 -17.91 3.19
C GLY A 92 33.43 -17.82 4.48
N GLN A 93 32.11 -17.79 4.30
CA GLN A 93 31.05 -18.49 5.05
C GLN A 93 31.05 -18.50 6.60
N GLY A 94 29.91 -18.09 7.17
CA GLY A 94 29.59 -18.30 8.58
C GLY A 94 28.19 -17.83 8.96
N ASP A 95 27.17 -18.48 8.39
CA ASP A 95 25.81 -18.52 8.95
C ASP A 95 25.88 -19.11 10.37
N MET A 96 25.41 -18.38 11.40
CA MET A 96 24.68 -19.01 12.51
C MET A 96 23.97 -18.00 13.43
N ALA A 97 22.67 -18.29 13.60
CA ALA A 97 21.83 -18.07 14.77
C ALA A 97 21.26 -16.68 15.06
N LEU A 98 19.96 -16.53 14.74
CA LEU A 98 18.93 -16.25 15.76
C LEU A 98 17.54 -16.62 15.20
N ARG A 99 17.27 -17.93 15.10
CA ARG A 99 15.90 -18.46 15.03
C ARG A 99 15.39 -18.65 16.44
N THR A 100 14.47 -17.81 16.90
CA THR A 100 13.49 -18.19 17.93
C THR A 100 12.22 -17.35 17.78
N ARG A 101 11.09 -18.08 17.72
CA ARG A 101 9.70 -17.63 17.85
C ARG A 101 9.04 -16.85 16.70
N THR A 102 8.94 -17.48 15.52
CA THR A 102 7.95 -17.12 14.49
C THR A 102 7.36 -18.32 13.72
N GLU A 103 7.55 -19.56 14.19
CA GLU A 103 7.13 -20.76 13.42
C GLU A 103 5.80 -21.39 13.83
N HIS A 104 5.07 -20.87 14.84
CA HIS A 104 3.79 -21.48 15.25
C HIS A 104 2.51 -20.78 14.74
N ALA A 105 2.62 -19.63 14.05
CA ALA A 105 1.45 -18.93 13.48
C ALA A 105 1.35 -19.00 11.94
N HIS A 106 2.37 -19.55 11.25
CA HIS A 106 2.42 -19.58 9.78
C HIS A 106 2.04 -20.93 9.14
N THR A 107 1.66 -21.93 9.92
CA THR A 107 1.36 -23.29 9.42
C THR A 107 -0.13 -23.54 9.09
N CYS A 108 -1.06 -22.67 9.49
CA CYS A 108 -2.50 -22.88 9.20
C CYS A 108 -3.07 -22.07 8.02
N ALA A 109 -2.42 -20.99 7.56
CA ALA A 109 -2.96 -20.14 6.49
C ALA A 109 -2.42 -20.44 5.07
N ARG A 110 -1.28 -21.14 4.94
CA ARG A 110 -0.71 -21.57 3.64
C ARG A 110 -1.49 -22.69 2.93
N PRO A 111 -2.08 -23.69 3.62
CA PRO A 111 -2.76 -24.80 2.93
C PRO A 111 -4.02 -24.38 2.16
N ILE A 112 -4.71 -23.32 2.60
CA ILE A 112 -6.02 -22.92 2.06
C ILE A 112 -5.86 -22.09 0.78
N ARG A 113 -4.89 -21.15 0.76
CA ARG A 113 -4.61 -20.32 -0.42
C ARG A 113 -3.97 -21.13 -1.56
N ASP A 114 -3.08 -22.06 -1.23
CA ASP A 114 -2.50 -22.98 -2.22
C ASP A 114 -3.54 -24.00 -2.73
N SER A 115 -4.47 -24.45 -1.87
CA SER A 115 -5.57 -25.34 -2.30
C SER A 115 -6.57 -24.65 -3.22
N LEU A 116 -6.90 -23.36 -3.00
CA LEU A 116 -7.84 -22.64 -3.86
C LEU A 116 -7.23 -22.28 -5.22
N VAL A 117 -5.96 -21.86 -5.26
CA VAL A 117 -5.22 -21.63 -6.50
C VAL A 117 -5.02 -22.94 -7.26
N ARG A 118 -4.70 -24.05 -6.56
CA ARG A 118 -4.65 -25.38 -7.18
C ARG A 118 -6.01 -25.85 -7.67
N MET A 119 -7.11 -25.56 -6.98
CA MET A 119 -8.47 -25.88 -7.44
C MET A 119 -8.86 -25.07 -8.68
N ILE A 120 -8.54 -23.77 -8.74
CA ILE A 120 -8.83 -22.92 -9.91
C ILE A 120 -7.99 -23.36 -11.11
N VAL A 121 -6.71 -23.68 -10.88
CA VAL A 121 -5.82 -24.22 -11.92
C VAL A 121 -6.28 -25.61 -12.37
N LEU A 122 -6.70 -26.50 -11.45
CA LEU A 122 -7.29 -27.80 -11.78
C LEU A 122 -8.60 -27.64 -12.55
N HIS A 123 -9.46 -26.70 -12.18
CA HIS A 123 -10.76 -26.50 -12.82
C HIS A 123 -10.59 -25.94 -14.24
N ARG A 124 -9.66 -24.98 -14.42
CA ARG A 124 -9.28 -24.47 -15.74
C ARG A 124 -8.58 -25.54 -16.58
N ALA A 125 -7.71 -26.36 -16.00
CA ALA A 125 -7.06 -27.47 -16.69
C ALA A 125 -8.06 -28.58 -17.05
N CYS A 126 -9.04 -28.87 -16.19
CA CYS A 126 -10.14 -29.79 -16.48
C CYS A 126 -11.03 -29.24 -17.60
N LEU A 127 -11.43 -27.97 -17.57
CA LEU A 127 -12.19 -27.38 -18.68
C LEU A 127 -11.42 -27.44 -19.99
N LEU A 128 -10.12 -27.09 -19.97
CA LEU A 128 -9.26 -27.17 -21.16
C LEU A 128 -9.13 -28.62 -21.66
N CYS A 129 -8.99 -29.58 -20.75
CA CYS A 129 -8.91 -31.01 -21.06
C CYS A 129 -10.24 -31.54 -21.61
N TYR A 130 -11.38 -31.12 -21.06
CA TYR A 130 -12.71 -31.45 -21.57
C TYR A 130 -12.94 -30.84 -22.96
N THR A 131 -12.55 -29.59 -23.20
CA THR A 131 -12.64 -28.98 -24.54
C THR A 131 -11.70 -29.65 -25.54
N CYS A 132 -10.47 -30.00 -25.15
CA CYS A 132 -9.53 -30.71 -26.00
C CYS A 132 -10.01 -32.14 -26.31
N CYS A 133 -10.55 -32.86 -25.33
CA CYS A 133 -11.15 -34.18 -25.53
C CYS A 133 -12.40 -34.09 -26.41
N PHE A 134 -13.25 -33.07 -26.24
CA PHE A 134 -14.44 -32.86 -27.05
C PHE A 134 -14.07 -32.54 -28.51
N VAL A 135 -13.10 -31.64 -28.73
CA VAL A 135 -12.57 -31.33 -30.08
C VAL A 135 -11.89 -32.55 -30.68
N TYR A 136 -11.10 -33.30 -29.92
CA TYR A 136 -10.47 -34.54 -30.39
C TYR A 136 -11.51 -35.61 -30.75
N CYS A 137 -12.56 -35.79 -29.94
CA CYS A 137 -13.67 -36.68 -30.26
C CYS A 137 -14.40 -36.23 -31.53
N ILE A 138 -14.65 -34.94 -31.72
CA ILE A 138 -15.22 -34.41 -32.98
C ILE A 138 -14.29 -34.70 -34.15
N LEU A 139 -12.98 -34.47 -34.03
CA LEU A 139 -12.01 -34.74 -35.09
C LEU A 139 -11.90 -36.24 -35.42
N GLN A 140 -11.94 -37.12 -34.41
CA GLN A 140 -11.99 -38.57 -34.60
C GLN A 140 -13.30 -39.03 -35.25
N PHE A 141 -14.43 -38.42 -34.86
CA PHE A 141 -15.72 -38.69 -35.48
C PHE A 141 -15.75 -38.23 -36.95
N VAL A 142 -15.14 -37.08 -37.26
CA VAL A 142 -14.97 -36.58 -38.64
C VAL A 142 -14.05 -37.49 -39.47
N ASN A 143 -12.96 -38.03 -38.88
CA ASN A 143 -12.08 -38.99 -39.54
C ASN A 143 -12.75 -40.35 -39.80
N LEU A 144 -13.57 -40.85 -38.87
CA LEU A 144 -14.36 -42.08 -39.07
C LEU A 144 -15.46 -41.89 -40.12
N TRP A 145 -16.02 -40.68 -40.23
CA TRP A 145 -17.02 -40.29 -41.24
C TRP A 145 -16.44 -40.26 -42.67
N GLU A 146 -15.13 -40.10 -42.82
CA GLU A 146 -14.47 -39.93 -44.11
C GLU A 146 -14.50 -41.15 -45.05
N ARG A 147 -14.84 -42.34 -44.52
CA ARG A 147 -14.90 -43.59 -45.29
C ARG A 147 -16.24 -43.87 -45.99
N SER A 148 -17.24 -42.99 -45.85
CA SER A 148 -18.58 -43.14 -46.41
C SER A 148 -18.85 -42.11 -47.52
N SER A 149 -18.94 -42.55 -48.78
CA SER A 149 -19.10 -41.68 -49.96
C SER A 149 -20.49 -41.05 -50.11
N ARG A 150 -21.47 -41.43 -49.27
CA ARG A 150 -22.88 -41.02 -49.41
C ARG A 150 -23.28 -39.74 -48.65
N MET A 151 -22.37 -39.12 -47.92
CA MET A 151 -22.71 -38.02 -46.99
C MET A 151 -21.75 -36.81 -47.04
N ARG A 152 -21.27 -36.41 -48.23
CA ARG A 152 -20.48 -35.17 -48.37
C ARG A 152 -21.27 -33.90 -48.02
N SER A 153 -22.58 -33.89 -48.27
CA SER A 153 -23.46 -32.73 -48.02
C SER A 153 -23.72 -32.48 -46.53
N MET A 154 -23.69 -33.53 -45.68
CA MET A 154 -23.89 -33.42 -44.23
C MET A 154 -22.65 -32.92 -43.48
N ARG A 155 -21.45 -32.99 -44.09
CA ARG A 155 -20.20 -32.46 -43.49
C ARG A 155 -20.24 -30.95 -43.32
N TRP A 156 -20.71 -30.24 -44.35
CA TRP A 156 -20.82 -28.78 -44.29
C TRP A 156 -21.86 -28.32 -43.28
N ILE A 157 -22.95 -29.06 -43.12
CA ILE A 157 -23.99 -28.76 -42.13
C ILE A 157 -23.44 -28.94 -40.71
N ALA A 158 -22.75 -30.05 -40.42
CA ALA A 158 -22.18 -30.30 -39.10
C ALA A 158 -21.09 -29.28 -38.73
N VAL A 159 -20.23 -28.91 -39.69
CA VAL A 159 -19.21 -27.86 -39.49
C VAL A 159 -19.89 -26.51 -39.28
N LEU A 160 -20.87 -26.12 -40.09
CA LEU A 160 -21.60 -24.85 -39.92
C LEU A 160 -22.34 -24.78 -38.58
N VAL A 161 -22.95 -25.87 -38.12
CA VAL A 161 -23.62 -25.94 -36.82
C VAL A 161 -22.61 -25.85 -35.67
N ALA A 162 -21.47 -26.55 -35.75
CA ALA A 162 -20.43 -26.49 -34.73
C ALA A 162 -19.77 -25.10 -34.68
N THR A 163 -19.45 -24.51 -35.83
CA THR A 163 -18.89 -23.15 -35.91
C THR A 163 -19.90 -22.12 -35.44
N SER A 164 -21.18 -22.25 -35.81
CA SER A 164 -22.24 -21.39 -35.30
C SER A 164 -22.35 -21.50 -33.78
N PHE A 165 -22.30 -22.70 -33.20
CA PHE A 165 -22.39 -22.88 -31.75
C PHE A 165 -21.18 -22.27 -31.02
N VAL A 166 -19.96 -22.42 -31.54
CA VAL A 166 -18.75 -21.80 -30.97
C VAL A 166 -18.79 -20.27 -31.10
N VAL A 167 -19.28 -19.73 -32.22
CA VAL A 167 -19.46 -18.28 -32.40
C VAL A 167 -20.54 -17.75 -31.46
N THR A 168 -21.67 -18.45 -31.30
CA THR A 168 -22.74 -18.03 -30.38
C THR A 168 -22.30 -18.08 -28.91
N VAL A 169 -21.51 -19.09 -28.51
CA VAL A 169 -20.96 -19.17 -27.14
C VAL A 169 -19.82 -18.16 -26.93
N GLY A 170 -19.02 -17.87 -27.96
CA GLY A 170 -17.97 -16.85 -27.91
C GLY A 170 -18.51 -15.40 -27.93
N LEU A 171 -19.70 -15.18 -28.49
CA LEU A 171 -20.40 -13.90 -28.51
C LEU A 171 -21.43 -13.74 -27.39
N ALA A 172 -21.74 -14.81 -26.65
CA ALA A 172 -22.56 -14.72 -25.45
C ALA A 172 -21.76 -13.95 -24.40
N GLN A 173 -22.02 -12.63 -24.33
CA GLN A 173 -21.61 -11.81 -23.20
C GLN A 173 -22.22 -12.45 -21.95
N VAL A 174 -21.41 -13.20 -21.20
CA VAL A 174 -21.79 -13.63 -19.86
C VAL A 174 -22.18 -12.35 -19.12
N PRO A 175 -23.43 -12.22 -18.63
CA PRO A 175 -23.83 -11.01 -17.95
C PRO A 175 -22.84 -10.76 -16.82
N GLU A 176 -22.17 -9.61 -16.88
CA GLU A 176 -21.23 -9.21 -15.84
C GLU A 176 -22.00 -9.22 -14.52
N SER A 177 -21.52 -10.04 -13.58
CA SER A 177 -22.20 -10.21 -12.31
C SER A 177 -22.38 -8.84 -11.67
N ALA A 178 -23.57 -8.54 -11.16
CA ALA A 178 -23.78 -7.31 -10.38
C ALA A 178 -22.82 -7.23 -9.18
N PHE A 179 -22.25 -8.37 -8.75
CA PHE A 179 -21.23 -8.46 -7.72
C PHE A 179 -19.80 -8.12 -8.17
N ASP A 180 -19.55 -8.06 -9.48
CA ASP A 180 -18.22 -7.77 -10.05
C ASP A 180 -18.14 -6.33 -10.58
N LYS A 181 -19.23 -5.55 -10.47
CA LYS A 181 -19.20 -4.12 -10.78
C LYS A 181 -18.43 -3.37 -9.71
N ASP A 182 -17.46 -2.58 -10.15
CA ASP A 182 -16.78 -1.62 -9.29
C ASP A 182 -17.82 -0.64 -8.72
N PRO A 183 -17.99 -0.56 -7.40
CA PRO A 183 -18.93 0.37 -6.78
C PRO A 183 -18.51 1.85 -6.97
N TRP A 184 -17.23 2.11 -7.27
CA TRP A 184 -16.68 3.45 -7.50
C TRP A 184 -15.89 3.47 -8.82
N PRO A 185 -16.58 3.27 -9.96
CA PRO A 185 -15.92 3.19 -11.25
C PRO A 185 -15.25 4.52 -11.57
N ALA A 186 -14.10 4.47 -12.24
CA ALA A 186 -13.39 5.67 -12.69
C ALA A 186 -14.34 6.62 -13.45
N SER A 187 -14.30 7.90 -13.11
CA SER A 187 -15.18 8.88 -13.74
C SER A 187 -14.55 9.43 -15.02
N GLU A 188 -15.33 9.44 -16.10
CA GLU A 188 -14.95 10.05 -17.38
C GLU A 188 -15.53 11.48 -17.55
N ARG A 189 -16.18 12.01 -16.51
CA ARG A 189 -16.83 13.33 -16.55
C ARG A 189 -15.86 14.46 -16.27
N GLY A 190 -15.95 15.54 -17.04
CA GLY A 190 -15.21 16.79 -16.80
C GLY A 190 -13.68 16.63 -16.75
N PRO A 191 -12.96 17.71 -16.41
CA PRO A 191 -11.53 17.65 -16.15
C PRO A 191 -11.23 16.88 -14.85
N VAL A 192 -10.04 16.29 -14.76
CA VAL A 192 -9.57 15.67 -13.51
C VAL A 192 -9.38 16.77 -12.46
N LYS A 193 -10.00 16.61 -11.29
CA LYS A 193 -9.90 17.55 -10.16
C LYS A 193 -8.69 17.20 -9.29
N VAL A 194 -7.70 18.07 -9.27
CA VAL A 194 -6.42 17.83 -8.59
C VAL A 194 -6.37 18.52 -7.24
N PHE A 195 -6.12 17.75 -6.19
CA PHE A 195 -5.83 18.24 -4.86
C PHE A 195 -4.38 17.99 -4.50
N ILE A 196 -3.70 19.04 -4.04
CA ILE A 196 -2.33 18.96 -3.55
C ILE A 196 -2.38 18.73 -2.04
N LEU A 197 -1.80 17.63 -1.59
CA LEU A 197 -1.66 17.31 -0.17
C LEU A 197 -0.19 17.55 0.20
N ALA A 198 0.07 18.63 0.93
CA ALA A 198 1.42 19.08 1.24
C ALA A 198 1.63 19.29 2.75
N GLY A 199 2.87 19.10 3.19
CA GLY A 199 3.26 19.35 4.57
C GLY A 199 4.31 18.37 5.08
N GLN A 200 4.21 18.04 6.37
CA GLN A 200 5.17 17.17 7.05
C GLN A 200 4.63 15.76 7.33
N SER A 201 5.21 15.04 8.29
CA SER A 201 4.84 13.66 8.67
C SER A 201 3.34 13.42 8.89
N ASN A 202 2.59 14.36 9.48
CA ASN A 202 1.15 14.17 9.68
C ASN A 202 0.37 14.13 8.36
N MET A 203 0.72 14.99 7.39
CA MET A 203 0.17 14.90 6.02
C MET A 203 0.70 13.69 5.26
N GLN A 204 1.99 13.38 5.44
CA GLN A 204 2.64 12.24 4.82
C GLN A 204 1.91 10.94 5.18
N GLY A 205 1.48 10.82 6.44
CA GLY A 205 0.75 9.67 6.96
C GLY A 205 1.66 8.67 7.65
N HIS A 206 1.63 8.67 8.98
CA HIS A 206 2.41 7.74 9.82
C HIS A 206 1.54 6.81 10.66
N ALA A 207 0.20 6.89 10.52
CA ALA A 207 -0.72 5.95 11.14
C ALA A 207 -0.54 4.55 10.52
N ALA A 208 -0.52 3.52 11.36
CA ALA A 208 -0.25 2.16 10.90
C ALA A 208 -1.53 1.49 10.39
N LEU A 209 -1.44 0.75 9.27
CA LEU A 209 -2.58 -0.01 8.75
C LEU A 209 -3.14 -1.00 9.77
N ARG A 210 -2.28 -1.58 10.64
CA ARG A 210 -2.73 -2.45 11.73
C ARG A 210 -3.71 -1.77 12.70
N THR A 211 -3.56 -0.46 12.91
CA THR A 211 -4.46 0.31 13.78
C THR A 211 -5.82 0.46 13.09
N LEU A 212 -5.82 0.74 11.78
CA LEU A 212 -7.05 0.74 11.00
C LEU A 212 -7.73 -0.64 11.00
N GLU A 213 -6.98 -1.73 10.84
CA GLU A 213 -7.53 -3.09 10.94
C GLU A 213 -8.14 -3.38 12.31
N TYR A 214 -7.50 -2.92 13.40
CA TYR A 214 -8.07 -3.05 14.74
C TYR A 214 -9.42 -2.31 14.85
N LEU A 215 -9.51 -1.07 14.37
CA LEU A 215 -10.76 -0.29 14.37
C LEU A 215 -11.86 -0.94 13.51
N ILE A 216 -11.48 -1.64 12.44
CA ILE A 216 -12.44 -2.34 11.58
C ILE A 216 -13.06 -3.55 12.27
N TYR A 217 -12.29 -4.27 13.08
CA TYR A 217 -12.74 -5.51 13.72
C TYR A 217 -13.18 -5.34 15.17
N ASN A 218 -12.98 -4.15 15.75
CA ASN A 218 -13.44 -3.83 17.09
C ASN A 218 -14.95 -3.54 17.07
N GLU A 219 -15.73 -4.22 17.91
CA GLU A 219 -17.21 -4.14 17.90
C GLU A 219 -17.75 -2.72 18.09
N GLU A 220 -17.06 -1.87 18.87
CA GLU A 220 -17.50 -0.50 19.17
C GLU A 220 -17.26 0.46 17.99
N THR A 221 -16.24 0.19 17.17
CA THR A 221 -15.81 1.11 16.09
C THR A 221 -16.08 0.57 14.69
N ALA A 222 -16.36 -0.73 14.54
CA ALA A 222 -16.54 -1.40 13.24
C ALA A 222 -17.57 -0.69 12.33
N ALA A 223 -18.66 -0.17 12.90
CA ALA A 223 -19.69 0.53 12.13
C ALA A 223 -19.14 1.72 11.33
N GLU A 224 -18.13 2.42 11.85
CA GLU A 224 -17.51 3.60 11.23
C GLU A 224 -16.39 3.24 10.24
N TYR A 225 -15.72 2.10 10.44
CA TYR A 225 -14.50 1.75 9.70
C TYR A 225 -14.66 0.57 8.74
N GLN A 226 -15.70 -0.26 8.85
CA GLN A 226 -15.84 -1.49 8.03
C GLN A 226 -15.83 -1.24 6.52
N GLN A 227 -16.20 -0.04 6.06
CA GLN A 227 -16.19 0.35 4.64
C GLN A 227 -14.82 0.18 3.95
N TRP A 228 -13.73 0.17 4.72
CA TRP A 228 -12.39 0.01 4.17
C TRP A 228 -12.07 -1.43 3.75
N LYS A 229 -12.87 -2.42 4.15
CA LYS A 229 -12.66 -3.83 3.77
C LYS A 229 -13.85 -4.34 2.96
N ASP A 230 -13.55 -5.06 1.89
CA ASP A 230 -14.57 -5.75 1.12
C ASP A 230 -15.05 -7.00 1.88
N ARG A 231 -16.10 -7.64 1.37
CA ARG A 231 -16.64 -8.91 1.90
C ARG A 231 -15.64 -10.07 1.93
N ARG A 232 -14.48 -9.95 1.25
CA ARG A 232 -13.40 -10.93 1.21
C ARG A 232 -12.27 -10.58 2.18
N GLY A 233 -12.36 -9.47 2.91
CA GLY A 233 -11.32 -8.97 3.81
C GLY A 233 -10.15 -8.29 3.09
N SER A 234 -10.29 -7.97 1.80
CA SER A 234 -9.33 -7.17 1.03
C SER A 234 -9.60 -5.68 1.27
N TRP A 235 -8.58 -4.85 1.10
CA TRP A 235 -8.78 -3.40 1.14
C TRP A 235 -9.68 -2.95 -0.01
N CYS A 236 -10.70 -2.17 0.30
CA CYS A 236 -11.50 -1.46 -0.68
C CYS A 236 -10.64 -0.45 -1.45
N GLU A 237 -10.92 -0.33 -2.74
CA GLU A 237 -10.23 0.55 -3.66
C GLU A 237 -11.26 1.39 -4.40
N ARG A 238 -10.99 2.68 -4.58
CA ARG A 238 -11.83 3.61 -5.34
C ARG A 238 -11.19 3.97 -6.66
N SER A 239 -11.81 3.59 -7.77
CA SER A 239 -11.27 3.88 -9.11
C SER A 239 -11.51 5.33 -9.56
N ASP A 240 -12.50 6.01 -8.98
CA ASP A 240 -12.81 7.43 -9.20
C ASP A 240 -11.89 8.41 -8.45
N VAL A 241 -10.97 7.90 -7.62
CA VAL A 241 -9.96 8.70 -6.93
C VAL A 241 -8.58 8.12 -7.16
N TRP A 242 -7.69 8.91 -7.74
CA TRP A 242 -6.30 8.57 -7.94
C TRP A 242 -5.40 9.19 -6.87
N VAL A 243 -4.29 8.54 -6.58
CA VAL A 243 -3.26 9.02 -5.68
C VAL A 243 -1.90 8.89 -6.34
N TRP A 244 -1.06 9.89 -6.17
CA TRP A 244 0.36 9.88 -6.49
C TRP A 244 1.14 10.41 -5.28
N THR A 245 2.28 9.81 -4.95
CA THR A 245 3.09 10.25 -3.80
C THR A 245 4.59 10.33 -4.13
N THR A 246 5.29 11.25 -3.45
CA THR A 246 6.76 11.33 -3.43
C THR A 246 7.43 10.17 -2.69
N ASP A 247 6.68 9.38 -1.92
CA ASP A 247 7.20 8.27 -1.11
C ASP A 247 7.31 6.98 -1.93
N GLY A 248 8.34 6.91 -2.79
CA GLY A 248 8.59 5.80 -3.71
C GLY A 248 7.76 5.90 -4.99
N ALA A 249 7.95 4.96 -5.92
CA ALA A 249 7.17 4.89 -7.16
C ALA A 249 5.75 4.34 -6.91
N ARG A 250 4.97 5.02 -6.06
CA ARG A 250 3.62 4.60 -5.67
C ARG A 250 2.58 5.56 -6.20
N TYR A 251 1.72 5.05 -7.06
CA TYR A 251 0.53 5.71 -7.59
C TYR A 251 -0.53 4.66 -7.92
N GLY A 252 -1.79 5.09 -8.01
CA GLY A 252 -2.91 4.21 -8.35
C GLY A 252 -4.22 4.72 -7.79
N ASN A 253 -5.23 3.87 -7.82
CA ASN A 253 -6.53 4.12 -7.20
C ASN A 253 -6.42 4.24 -5.67
N LEU A 254 -7.27 5.07 -5.08
CA LEU A 254 -7.29 5.32 -3.64
C LEU A 254 -7.59 4.03 -2.87
N ARG A 255 -6.70 3.70 -1.95
CA ARG A 255 -6.83 2.61 -0.98
C ARG A 255 -5.88 2.85 0.21
N PRO A 256 -6.02 2.14 1.32
CA PRO A 256 -5.03 2.18 2.39
C PRO A 256 -3.63 1.80 1.89
N GLY A 257 -2.60 2.49 2.40
CA GLY A 257 -1.19 2.21 2.05
C GLY A 257 -0.49 3.30 1.24
N PHE A 258 -1.05 4.52 1.14
CA PHE A 258 -0.40 5.70 0.54
C PHE A 258 0.20 6.67 1.58
N GLY A 259 0.41 6.20 2.81
CA GLY A 259 1.20 6.92 3.82
C GLY A 259 2.70 6.92 3.50
N GLN A 260 3.53 7.21 4.50
CA GLN A 260 5.00 7.25 4.38
C GLN A 260 5.62 5.97 3.78
N ASN A 261 4.99 4.83 3.99
CA ASN A 261 5.30 3.57 3.32
C ASN A 261 4.01 2.74 3.13
N GLU A 262 4.12 1.56 2.53
CA GLU A 262 2.98 0.71 2.16
C GLU A 262 2.16 0.18 3.35
N PHE A 263 2.70 0.24 4.57
CA PHE A 263 2.03 -0.15 5.81
C PHE A 263 1.49 1.04 6.60
N LYS A 264 1.51 2.23 6.00
CA LYS A 264 1.06 3.47 6.61
C LYS A 264 -0.06 4.13 5.82
N LEU A 265 -0.86 4.91 6.51
CA LEU A 265 -1.89 5.76 5.95
C LEU A 265 -1.80 7.17 6.56
N GLY A 266 -2.34 8.14 5.84
CA GLY A 266 -2.52 9.50 6.32
C GLY A 266 -3.91 10.03 5.99
N PRO A 267 -4.08 11.36 6.05
CA PRO A 267 -5.36 11.99 5.74
C PRO A 267 -5.79 11.83 4.28
N GLU A 268 -4.91 11.36 3.38
CA GLU A 268 -5.29 11.09 1.98
C GLU A 268 -6.43 10.10 1.86
N LEU A 269 -6.50 9.12 2.77
CA LEU A 269 -7.49 8.06 2.70
C LEU A 269 -8.90 8.61 2.96
N GLY A 270 -9.08 9.31 4.08
CA GLY A 270 -10.36 9.92 4.44
C GLY A 270 -10.72 11.09 3.52
N PHE A 271 -9.76 11.97 3.21
CA PHE A 271 -9.98 13.10 2.31
C PHE A 271 -10.40 12.63 0.92
N GLY A 272 -9.65 11.69 0.32
CA GLY A 272 -9.98 11.14 -1.00
C GLY A 272 -11.35 10.48 -1.03
N TRP A 273 -11.73 9.78 0.03
CA TRP A 273 -13.04 9.13 0.12
C TRP A 273 -14.18 10.14 0.05
N VAL A 274 -14.13 11.18 0.88
CA VAL A 274 -15.15 12.25 0.90
C VAL A 274 -15.17 13.00 -0.43
N MET A 275 -14.00 13.29 -1.02
CA MET A 275 -13.96 13.99 -2.31
C MET A 275 -14.56 13.15 -3.44
N GLY A 276 -14.33 11.84 -3.46
CA GLY A 276 -14.95 10.95 -4.44
C GLY A 276 -16.47 10.81 -4.27
N GLU A 277 -17.01 11.00 -3.06
CA GLU A 277 -18.48 11.07 -2.86
C GLU A 277 -19.06 12.41 -3.30
N HIS A 278 -18.28 13.49 -3.17
CA HIS A 278 -18.76 14.85 -3.42
C HIS A 278 -18.64 15.30 -4.87
N LEU A 279 -17.70 14.74 -5.64
CA LEU A 279 -17.42 15.14 -7.01
C LEU A 279 -17.87 14.07 -8.00
N ASP A 280 -18.51 14.51 -9.08
CA ASP A 280 -18.86 13.64 -10.21
C ASP A 280 -17.64 13.36 -11.11
N GLU A 281 -16.62 14.22 -11.07
CA GLU A 281 -15.39 14.10 -11.86
C GLU A 281 -14.34 13.19 -11.22
N GLN A 282 -13.37 12.76 -12.01
CA GLN A 282 -12.21 12.02 -11.50
C GLN A 282 -11.40 12.89 -10.55
N VAL A 283 -11.05 12.37 -9.37
CA VAL A 283 -10.19 13.05 -8.40
C VAL A 283 -8.76 12.55 -8.52
N LEU A 284 -7.79 13.45 -8.36
CA LEU A 284 -6.37 13.10 -8.20
C LEU A 284 -5.80 13.79 -6.96
N LEU A 285 -5.21 13.00 -6.06
CA LEU A 285 -4.45 13.47 -4.92
C LEU A 285 -2.95 13.41 -5.24
N ILE A 286 -2.27 14.56 -5.19
CA ILE A 286 -0.81 14.64 -5.34
C ILE A 286 -0.20 14.90 -3.96
N LYS A 287 0.48 13.90 -3.39
CA LYS A 287 1.12 14.00 -2.08
C LYS A 287 2.57 14.43 -2.21
N THR A 288 2.86 15.65 -1.79
CA THR A 288 4.21 16.24 -1.71
C THR A 288 4.56 16.50 -0.25
N CYS A 289 4.89 15.44 0.46
CA CYS A 289 4.96 15.43 1.92
C CYS A 289 6.30 14.87 2.39
N TRP A 290 6.95 15.57 3.32
CA TRP A 290 8.25 15.12 3.85
C TRP A 290 8.34 15.34 5.35
N GLY A 291 8.66 14.28 6.09
CA GLY A 291 8.92 14.37 7.52
C GLY A 291 10.04 15.36 7.85
N GLY A 292 9.89 16.07 8.97
CA GLY A 292 10.94 16.94 9.48
C GLY A 292 11.12 18.27 8.73
N ARG A 293 10.15 18.70 7.93
CA ARG A 293 10.19 19.98 7.20
C ARG A 293 9.46 21.10 7.92
N SER A 294 9.97 22.31 7.77
CA SER A 294 9.45 23.55 8.37
C SER A 294 9.05 24.58 7.32
N VAL A 295 8.09 25.44 7.64
CA VAL A 295 7.77 26.64 6.83
C VAL A 295 8.91 27.64 6.90
N LYS A 296 9.59 27.75 8.05
CA LYS A 296 10.74 28.65 8.22
C LYS A 296 11.90 28.40 7.26
N LYS A 297 12.13 27.15 6.87
CA LYS A 297 13.32 26.77 6.09
C LYS A 297 12.96 26.03 4.83
N ASP A 298 12.35 24.85 4.96
CA ASP A 298 12.24 23.90 3.86
C ASP A 298 11.16 24.31 2.85
N PHE A 299 10.02 24.78 3.37
CA PHE A 299 8.93 25.35 2.59
C PHE A 299 9.00 26.88 2.53
N LEU A 300 10.17 27.49 2.81
CA LEU A 300 10.32 28.94 2.71
C LEU A 300 10.00 29.38 1.27
N PRO A 301 8.97 30.21 1.05
CA PRO A 301 8.52 30.55 -0.29
C PRO A 301 9.42 31.63 -0.92
N PRO A 302 9.47 31.74 -2.25
CA PRO A 302 10.37 32.67 -2.95
C PRO A 302 10.20 34.15 -2.57
N SER A 303 9.00 34.57 -2.18
CA SER A 303 8.71 35.96 -1.76
C SER A 303 9.03 36.24 -0.29
N ALA A 304 9.36 35.21 0.51
CA ALA A 304 9.75 35.41 1.90
C ALA A 304 11.21 35.84 2.03
N GLU A 305 11.49 36.59 3.10
CA GLU A 305 12.85 37.03 3.40
C GLU A 305 13.75 35.85 3.77
N MET A 306 14.93 35.81 3.16
CA MET A 306 15.98 34.86 3.50
C MET A 306 16.62 35.22 4.84
N PRO A 307 17.16 34.24 5.59
CA PRO A 307 17.95 34.53 6.79
C PRO A 307 19.14 35.44 6.47
N SER A 308 19.54 36.26 7.43
CA SER A 308 20.70 37.13 7.26
C SER A 308 21.99 36.34 7.05
N GLU A 309 23.00 36.95 6.43
CA GLU A 309 24.30 36.31 6.20
C GLU A 309 24.93 35.78 7.50
N ASP A 310 24.78 36.49 8.62
CA ASP A 310 25.28 36.03 9.93
C ASP A 310 24.53 34.80 10.44
N GLN A 311 23.20 34.74 10.26
CA GLN A 311 22.42 33.56 10.60
C GLN A 311 22.81 32.36 9.74
N LEU A 312 23.01 32.57 8.44
CA LEU A 312 23.46 31.52 7.52
C LEU A 312 24.86 31.01 7.88
N ARG A 313 25.80 31.90 8.24
CA ARG A 313 27.15 31.54 8.71
C ARG A 313 27.11 30.71 9.99
N GLN A 314 26.32 31.13 10.98
CA GLN A 314 26.16 30.37 12.23
C GLN A 314 25.58 28.97 11.98
N GLU A 315 24.60 28.87 11.07
CA GLU A 315 24.03 27.58 10.70
C GLU A 315 25.03 26.70 9.93
N LEU A 316 25.80 27.30 9.01
CA LEU A 316 26.87 26.62 8.28
C LEU A 316 27.90 26.02 9.24
N ASP A 317 28.39 26.80 10.21
CA ASP A 317 29.36 26.33 11.21
C ASP A 317 28.80 25.15 12.02
N ARG A 318 27.52 25.20 12.39
CA ARG A 318 26.85 24.07 13.05
C ARG A 318 26.77 22.84 12.15
N ARG A 319 26.50 23.02 10.85
CA ARG A 319 26.38 21.92 9.89
C ARG A 319 27.72 21.29 9.55
N ARG A 320 28.78 22.09 9.44
CA ARG A 320 30.17 21.64 9.22
C ARG A 320 30.70 20.73 10.33
N LYS A 321 30.19 20.85 11.56
CA LYS A 321 30.48 19.88 12.65
C LYS A 321 30.05 18.45 12.33
N LYS A 322 29.05 18.27 11.46
CA LYS A 322 28.55 16.95 11.03
C LYS A 322 28.97 16.60 9.60
N LYS A 323 29.02 17.61 8.71
CA LYS A 323 29.39 17.46 7.29
C LYS A 323 30.37 18.59 6.91
N PRO A 324 31.69 18.39 7.12
CA PRO A 324 32.71 19.44 7.00
C PRO A 324 32.72 20.17 5.64
N ASP A 325 32.40 19.48 4.56
CA ASP A 325 32.47 20.02 3.19
C ASP A 325 31.24 20.84 2.78
N THR A 326 30.30 21.09 3.70
CA THR A 326 29.11 21.90 3.40
C THR A 326 29.54 23.32 2.97
N THR A 327 28.94 23.83 1.89
CA THR A 327 29.21 25.17 1.35
C THR A 327 28.10 26.16 1.71
N MET A 328 28.38 27.47 1.56
CA MET A 328 27.34 28.51 1.73
C MET A 328 26.24 28.39 0.68
N ASP A 329 26.57 27.97 -0.55
CA ASP A 329 25.58 27.83 -1.61
C ASP A 329 24.66 26.63 -1.36
N GLU A 330 25.20 25.49 -0.88
CA GLU A 330 24.38 24.37 -0.39
C GLU A 330 23.45 24.82 0.74
N MET A 331 23.91 25.73 1.62
CA MET A 331 23.09 26.27 2.69
C MET A 331 21.95 27.13 2.16
N ARG A 332 22.22 28.05 1.22
CA ARG A 332 21.19 28.89 0.60
C ARG A 332 20.19 28.07 -0.20
N GLN A 333 20.66 27.10 -0.99
CA GLN A 333 19.80 26.20 -1.76
C GLN A 333 18.91 25.33 -0.86
N ALA A 334 19.34 24.98 0.36
CA ALA A 334 18.50 24.22 1.27
C ALA A 334 17.23 24.97 1.72
N TYR A 335 17.21 26.30 1.65
CA TYR A 335 16.02 27.09 1.93
C TYR A 335 15.06 27.06 0.73
N GLY A 336 13.79 26.78 1.00
CA GLY A 336 12.74 26.64 0.00
C GLY A 336 12.85 25.39 -0.88
N GLN A 337 13.71 24.42 -0.54
CA GLN A 337 13.88 23.22 -1.37
C GLN A 337 12.59 22.40 -1.45
N ALA A 338 11.92 22.15 -0.32
CA ALA A 338 10.66 21.39 -0.31
C ALA A 338 9.53 22.15 -1.02
N TYR A 339 9.54 23.49 -0.97
CA TYR A 339 8.63 24.31 -1.78
C TYR A 339 8.86 24.07 -3.27
N ARG A 340 10.10 24.19 -3.74
CA ARG A 340 10.43 23.99 -5.17
C ARG A 340 10.16 22.56 -5.63
N ASP A 341 10.47 21.58 -4.81
CA ASP A 341 10.19 20.17 -5.08
C ASP A 341 8.68 19.93 -5.20
N MET A 342 7.86 20.53 -4.32
CA MET A 342 6.41 20.45 -4.40
C MET A 342 5.89 21.01 -5.73
N ILE A 343 6.28 22.23 -6.10
CA ILE A 343 5.86 22.84 -7.37
C ILE A 343 6.30 21.99 -8.57
N THR A 344 7.53 21.47 -8.53
CA THR A 344 8.09 20.62 -9.59
C THR A 344 7.26 19.35 -9.76
N HIS A 345 7.01 18.61 -8.69
CA HIS A 345 6.24 17.36 -8.75
C HIS A 345 4.78 17.57 -9.14
N VAL A 346 4.14 18.63 -8.64
CA VAL A 346 2.76 18.96 -9.04
C VAL A 346 2.69 19.20 -10.55
N ASN A 347 3.62 19.95 -11.11
CA ASN A 347 3.65 20.21 -12.55
C ASN A 347 4.04 18.97 -13.37
N GLU A 348 4.98 18.16 -12.88
CA GLU A 348 5.39 16.90 -13.51
C GLU A 348 4.20 15.92 -13.62
N VAL A 349 3.49 15.68 -12.50
CA VAL A 349 2.35 14.77 -12.46
C VAL A 349 1.24 15.24 -13.38
N ARG A 350 0.91 16.54 -13.35
CA ARG A 350 -0.11 17.13 -14.23
C ARG A 350 0.25 17.00 -15.71
N LYS A 351 1.53 17.11 -16.06
CA LYS A 351 2.02 17.00 -17.44
C LYS A 351 2.04 15.56 -17.94
N ASN A 352 2.31 14.60 -17.05
CA ASN A 352 2.52 13.19 -17.39
C ASN A 352 1.40 12.27 -16.88
N LEU A 353 0.15 12.77 -16.74
CA LEU A 353 -0.96 11.99 -16.19
C LEU A 353 -1.17 10.64 -16.87
N LYS A 354 -0.99 10.56 -18.19
CA LYS A 354 -1.17 9.33 -18.97
C LYS A 354 -0.10 8.27 -18.70
N GLU A 355 1.07 8.67 -18.22
CA GLU A 355 2.12 7.74 -17.79
C GLU A 355 1.72 7.05 -16.48
N TYR A 356 1.20 7.82 -15.51
CA TYR A 356 0.78 7.29 -14.21
C TYR A 356 -0.60 6.60 -14.27
N PHE A 357 -1.50 7.11 -15.13
CA PHE A 357 -2.88 6.65 -15.26
C PHE A 357 -3.22 6.42 -16.74
N PRO A 358 -2.86 5.28 -17.34
CA PRO A 358 -2.99 5.03 -18.79
C PRO A 358 -4.42 5.12 -19.34
N LYS A 359 -5.44 5.02 -18.49
CA LYS A 359 -6.85 5.18 -18.86
C LYS A 359 -7.30 6.65 -18.95
N TYR A 360 -6.43 7.61 -18.57
CA TYR A 360 -6.73 9.03 -18.65
C TYR A 360 -6.88 9.49 -20.11
N ASP A 361 -8.01 10.14 -20.41
CA ASP A 361 -8.21 10.85 -21.66
C ASP A 361 -7.70 12.30 -21.54
N GLU A 362 -6.58 12.57 -22.22
CA GLU A 362 -5.93 13.90 -22.25
C GLU A 362 -6.86 15.02 -22.73
N LYS A 363 -7.89 14.70 -23.52
CA LYS A 363 -8.87 15.69 -24.00
C LYS A 363 -9.72 16.28 -22.88
N ARG A 364 -9.84 15.59 -21.76
CA ARG A 364 -10.63 16.04 -20.60
C ARG A 364 -9.99 17.21 -19.87
N GLY A 365 -8.66 17.33 -19.94
CA GLY A 365 -7.91 18.32 -19.19
C GLY A 365 -7.84 18.00 -17.69
N CYS A 366 -7.15 18.88 -16.98
CA CYS A 366 -6.77 18.72 -15.59
C CYS A 366 -6.79 20.08 -14.88
N GLU A 367 -7.53 20.17 -13.77
CA GLU A 367 -7.82 21.41 -13.07
C GLU A 367 -7.39 21.31 -11.60
N LEU A 368 -6.68 22.33 -11.10
CA LEU A 368 -6.33 22.42 -9.68
C LEU A 368 -7.58 22.80 -8.88
N ALA A 369 -8.00 21.90 -7.99
CA ALA A 369 -9.21 22.03 -7.18
C ALA A 369 -8.92 22.52 -5.74
N GLY A 370 -7.72 22.27 -5.21
CA GLY A 370 -7.34 22.81 -3.90
C GLY A 370 -5.97 22.39 -3.40
N LEU A 371 -5.49 23.11 -2.38
CA LEU A 371 -4.32 22.76 -1.59
C LEU A 371 -4.75 22.43 -0.16
N VAL A 372 -4.38 21.27 0.33
CA VAL A 372 -4.49 20.90 1.74
C VAL A 372 -3.08 20.92 2.33
N PHE A 373 -2.84 21.85 3.25
CA PHE A 373 -1.55 22.05 3.89
C PHE A 373 -1.63 21.65 5.36
N PHE A 374 -0.87 20.61 5.74
CA PHE A 374 -0.84 20.14 7.13
C PHE A 374 0.60 19.98 7.65
N GLN A 375 1.03 21.02 8.36
CA GLN A 375 2.38 21.19 8.86
C GLN A 375 2.36 22.00 10.17
N GLY A 376 3.38 21.88 11.01
CA GLY A 376 3.59 22.88 12.07
C GLY A 376 4.59 22.49 13.16
N TRP A 377 4.78 21.19 13.41
CA TRP A 377 5.56 20.70 14.56
C TRP A 377 6.96 21.32 14.65
N ASN A 378 7.70 21.32 13.53
CA ASN A 378 9.07 21.81 13.52
C ASN A 378 9.18 23.33 13.73
N ASP A 379 8.17 24.08 13.29
CA ASP A 379 8.09 25.52 13.57
C ASP A 379 7.68 25.78 15.02
N MET A 380 6.75 24.99 15.56
CA MET A 380 6.30 25.07 16.96
C MET A 380 7.44 24.83 17.97
N VAL A 381 8.32 23.85 17.70
CA VAL A 381 9.43 23.51 18.62
C VAL A 381 10.66 24.42 18.46
N ASP A 382 10.71 25.27 17.43
CA ASP A 382 11.79 26.23 17.23
C ASP A 382 11.72 27.35 18.29
N ARG A 383 12.79 27.47 19.09
CA ARG A 383 12.88 28.44 20.19
C ARG A 383 12.83 29.88 19.72
N SER A 384 13.43 30.20 18.58
CA SER A 384 13.44 31.56 18.04
C SER A 384 12.04 31.98 17.61
N GLN A 385 11.28 31.07 16.97
CA GLN A 385 9.89 31.33 16.58
C GLN A 385 8.98 31.46 17.79
N ARG A 386 9.24 30.72 18.86
CA ARG A 386 8.51 30.85 20.13
C ARG A 386 8.71 32.22 20.78
N GLN A 387 9.91 32.81 20.70
CA GLN A 387 10.21 34.12 21.30
C GLN A 387 9.41 35.25 20.63
N GLU A 388 9.16 35.14 19.33
CA GLU A 388 8.32 36.08 18.56
C GLU A 388 6.84 35.67 18.50
N LYS A 389 6.42 34.71 19.34
CA LYS A 389 5.05 34.14 19.37
C LYS A 389 4.55 33.74 17.99
N TYR A 390 5.45 33.25 17.14
CA TYR A 390 5.15 32.71 15.82
C TYR A 390 4.55 33.72 14.82
N VAL A 391 4.65 35.03 15.05
CA VAL A 391 4.10 36.05 14.10
C VAL A 391 4.68 35.90 12.69
N ASN A 392 5.96 35.54 12.57
CA ASN A 392 6.59 35.32 11.27
C ASN A 392 6.23 33.96 10.65
N TYR A 393 5.74 33.00 11.43
CA TYR A 393 5.14 31.78 10.87
C TYR A 393 3.89 32.14 10.06
N THR A 394 2.98 32.93 10.63
CA THR A 394 1.75 33.40 9.97
C THR A 394 2.06 34.07 8.63
N LYS A 395 2.97 35.05 8.64
CA LYS A 395 3.38 35.79 7.45
C LYS A 395 3.99 34.90 6.37
N ARG A 396 4.86 33.96 6.75
CA ARG A 396 5.50 33.04 5.80
C ARG A 396 4.51 32.04 5.22
N LEU A 397 3.56 31.55 5.99
CA LEU A 397 2.54 30.64 5.47
C LEU A 397 1.59 31.37 4.51
N ALA A 398 1.20 32.62 4.82
CA ALA A 398 0.44 33.45 3.89
C ALA A 398 1.23 33.76 2.59
N ALA A 399 2.53 34.05 2.70
CA ALA A 399 3.41 34.21 1.54
C ALA A 399 3.53 32.92 0.71
N LEU A 400 3.61 31.76 1.37
CA LEU A 400 3.64 30.45 0.71
C LEU A 400 2.38 30.23 -0.11
N ILE A 401 1.21 30.52 0.46
CA ILE A 401 -0.06 30.36 -0.26
C ILE A 401 -0.11 31.27 -1.50
N ARG A 402 0.33 32.53 -1.37
CA ARG A 402 0.40 33.46 -2.50
C ARG A 402 1.34 32.98 -3.60
N ASP A 403 2.52 32.49 -3.22
CA ASP A 403 3.50 32.01 -4.19
C ASP A 403 3.07 30.70 -4.84
N VAL A 404 2.42 29.77 -4.11
CA VAL A 404 1.85 28.56 -4.71
C VAL A 404 0.81 28.91 -5.77
N ARG A 405 -0.09 29.86 -5.46
CA ARG A 405 -1.11 30.34 -6.41
C ARG A 405 -0.48 30.95 -7.66
N LYS A 406 0.58 31.74 -7.48
CA LYS A 406 1.32 32.34 -8.58
C LYS A 406 2.04 31.30 -9.43
N ASP A 407 2.82 30.43 -8.81
CA ASP A 407 3.70 29.47 -9.51
C ASP A 407 2.92 28.33 -10.17
N LEU A 408 1.68 28.08 -9.72
CA LEU A 408 0.76 27.11 -10.33
C LEU A 408 -0.29 27.75 -11.24
N ASP A 409 -0.24 29.08 -11.45
CA ASP A 409 -1.21 29.85 -12.23
C ASP A 409 -2.67 29.63 -11.80
N ALA A 410 -2.88 29.64 -10.48
CA ALA A 410 -4.17 29.37 -9.83
C ALA A 410 -4.48 30.45 -8.78
N PRO A 411 -4.77 31.70 -9.18
CA PRO A 411 -4.95 32.82 -8.25
C PRO A 411 -6.07 32.62 -7.22
N ASN A 412 -7.08 31.81 -7.56
CA ASN A 412 -8.22 31.50 -6.70
C ASN A 412 -8.16 30.07 -6.12
N LEU A 413 -6.98 29.43 -6.07
CA LEU A 413 -6.85 28.08 -5.52
C LEU A 413 -7.35 28.05 -4.06
N PRO A 414 -8.40 27.27 -3.74
CA PRO A 414 -8.85 27.08 -2.37
C PRO A 414 -7.76 26.42 -1.53
N VAL A 415 -7.59 26.87 -0.29
CA VAL A 415 -6.59 26.30 0.62
C VAL A 415 -7.21 25.90 1.95
N ILE A 416 -6.86 24.71 2.41
CA ILE A 416 -7.15 24.21 3.74
C ILE A 416 -5.86 24.17 4.55
N ILE A 417 -5.88 24.74 5.75
CA ILE A 417 -4.78 24.66 6.72
C ILE A 417 -5.25 23.76 7.86
N GLY A 418 -4.62 22.60 8.03
CA GLY A 418 -4.91 21.69 9.15
C GLY A 418 -4.22 22.15 10.44
N GLU A 419 -4.98 22.29 11.54
CA GLU A 419 -4.47 22.63 12.86
C GLU A 419 -3.44 21.60 13.34
N LEU A 420 -2.28 22.05 13.83
CA LEU A 420 -1.36 21.13 14.51
C LEU A 420 -1.99 20.59 15.81
N GLY A 421 -2.46 19.35 15.76
CA GLY A 421 -3.12 18.69 16.90
C GLY A 421 -2.19 18.31 18.06
N ALA A 422 -0.87 18.27 17.86
CA ALA A 422 0.05 17.85 18.91
C ALA A 422 0.25 18.91 20.01
N GLY A 423 0.24 18.47 21.28
CA GLY A 423 0.46 19.32 22.44
C GLY A 423 -0.76 20.14 22.87
N LYS A 424 -0.56 21.10 23.78
CA LYS A 424 -1.64 22.01 24.24
C LYS A 424 -1.85 23.15 23.24
N ARG A 425 -3.10 23.55 23.02
CA ARG A 425 -3.42 24.79 22.28
C ARG A 425 -2.69 25.96 22.92
N GLY A 426 -1.95 26.71 22.10
CA GLY A 426 -1.15 27.83 22.57
C GLY A 426 -0.89 28.84 21.46
N ASP A 427 0.18 29.61 21.63
CA ASP A 427 0.53 30.68 20.70
C ASP A 427 0.77 30.17 19.26
N PHE A 428 1.22 28.93 19.09
CA PHE A 428 1.43 28.35 17.76
C PHE A 428 0.11 28.11 17.01
N GLN A 429 -0.88 27.43 17.62
CA GLN A 429 -2.18 27.21 16.98
C GLN A 429 -2.89 28.54 16.69
N LYS A 430 -2.77 29.53 17.58
CA LYS A 430 -3.28 30.89 17.33
C LYS A 430 -2.63 31.53 16.10
N ALA A 431 -1.32 31.44 15.98
CA ALA A 431 -0.59 31.97 14.82
C ALA A 431 -0.93 31.21 13.53
N GLN A 432 -1.16 29.90 13.61
CA GLN A 432 -1.59 29.08 12.47
C GLN A 432 -3.01 29.43 12.01
N ALA A 433 -3.94 29.65 12.95
CA ALA A 433 -5.31 30.08 12.65
C ALA A 433 -5.34 31.50 12.06
N ALA A 434 -4.52 32.42 12.59
CA ALA A 434 -4.47 33.81 12.13
C ALA A 434 -4.02 33.99 10.67
N VAL A 435 -3.56 32.93 9.99
CA VAL A 435 -3.20 32.99 8.56
C VAL A 435 -4.41 33.34 7.71
N VAL A 436 -5.61 32.93 8.09
CA VAL A 436 -6.83 33.23 7.31
C VAL A 436 -7.20 34.72 7.33
N ASP A 437 -6.64 35.48 8.28
CA ASP A 437 -6.87 36.92 8.43
C ASP A 437 -5.84 37.76 7.65
N GLU A 438 -4.81 37.13 7.07
CA GLU A 438 -3.82 37.83 6.24
C GLU A 438 -4.43 38.27 4.89
N PRO A 439 -3.94 39.37 4.29
CA PRO A 439 -4.48 39.85 3.01
C PRO A 439 -4.44 38.80 1.88
N GLY A 440 -5.55 38.67 1.15
CA GLY A 440 -5.69 37.75 0.02
C GLY A 440 -6.01 36.30 0.39
N MET A 441 -6.56 36.08 1.59
CA MET A 441 -6.87 34.74 2.13
C MET A 441 -8.36 34.39 2.14
N ASP A 442 -9.19 35.07 1.34
CA ASP A 442 -10.66 34.95 1.34
C ASP A 442 -11.18 33.50 1.15
N ASN A 443 -10.47 32.70 0.37
CA ASN A 443 -10.75 31.28 0.07
C ASN A 443 -9.77 30.33 0.79
N VAL A 444 -9.22 30.76 1.92
CA VAL A 444 -8.41 29.93 2.82
C VAL A 444 -9.23 29.61 4.07
N LYS A 445 -9.26 28.34 4.47
CA LYS A 445 -9.92 27.91 5.71
C LYS A 445 -8.93 27.20 6.62
N PHE A 446 -9.01 27.54 7.89
CA PHE A 446 -8.36 26.80 8.96
C PHE A 446 -9.32 25.71 9.45
N VAL A 447 -8.84 24.49 9.55
CA VAL A 447 -9.62 23.33 10.01
C VAL A 447 -9.05 22.87 11.34
N GLU A 448 -9.89 22.93 12.36
CA GLU A 448 -9.57 22.43 13.68
C GLU A 448 -9.47 20.90 13.65
N THR A 449 -8.32 20.37 14.05
CA THR A 449 -8.07 18.93 14.15
C THR A 449 -7.50 18.55 15.50
N ARG A 450 -7.45 19.49 16.46
CA ARG A 450 -6.95 19.22 17.81
C ARG A 450 -7.77 18.17 18.56
N ASP A 451 -9.05 18.05 18.24
CA ASP A 451 -9.95 17.11 18.91
C ASP A 451 -9.58 15.65 18.59
N PHE A 452 -8.82 15.39 17.52
CA PHE A 452 -8.28 14.07 17.19
C PHE A 452 -6.98 13.73 17.96
N TRP A 453 -6.49 14.63 18.81
CA TRP A 453 -5.34 14.34 19.68
C TRP A 453 -5.80 13.87 21.05
N GLU A 454 -5.57 12.59 21.32
CA GLU A 454 -5.98 11.88 22.52
C GLU A 454 -5.02 12.11 23.71
N PRO A 455 -5.38 12.94 24.71
CA PRO A 455 -4.49 13.23 25.83
C PRO A 455 -4.26 12.03 26.75
N GLU A 456 -5.20 11.07 26.77
CA GLU A 456 -5.04 9.83 27.53
C GLU A 456 -3.99 8.92 26.90
N VAL A 457 -4.03 8.77 25.57
CA VAL A 457 -3.01 8.04 24.82
C VAL A 457 -1.64 8.71 24.98
N GLU A 458 -1.57 10.05 24.95
CA GLU A 458 -0.32 10.79 25.23
C GLU A 458 0.25 10.45 26.61
N LYS A 459 -0.58 10.41 27.66
CA LYS A 459 -0.14 9.98 29.00
C LYS A 459 0.39 8.54 28.99
N MET A 460 -0.26 7.63 28.27
CA MET A 460 0.22 6.25 28.13
C MET A 460 1.56 6.17 27.37
N VAL A 461 1.76 7.02 26.35
CA VAL A 461 3.06 7.16 25.66
C VAL A 461 4.14 7.62 26.63
N ASP A 462 3.87 8.66 27.40
CA ASP A 462 4.81 9.26 28.35
C ASP A 462 5.17 8.31 29.50
N GLN A 463 4.23 7.47 29.93
CA GLN A 463 4.45 6.40 30.90
C GLN A 463 5.22 5.21 30.31
N GLY A 464 5.45 5.18 28.99
CA GLY A 464 6.12 4.08 28.31
C GLY A 464 5.28 2.81 28.22
N LEU A 465 3.96 2.90 28.39
CA LEU A 465 3.04 1.74 28.45
C LEU A 465 3.10 0.90 27.17
N TRP A 466 3.22 1.55 26.01
CA TRP A 466 3.40 0.89 24.70
C TRP A 466 4.70 0.08 24.55
N LYS A 467 5.68 0.26 25.44
CA LYS A 467 6.92 -0.54 25.50
C LYS A 467 6.88 -1.63 26.57
N GLY A 468 5.86 -1.63 27.42
CA GLY A 468 5.74 -2.49 28.59
C GLY A 468 4.91 -3.76 28.35
N PRO A 469 4.77 -4.62 29.36
CA PRO A 469 3.92 -5.81 29.28
C PRO A 469 2.44 -5.45 29.06
N ASP A 470 2.00 -4.27 29.50
CA ASP A 470 0.63 -3.77 29.35
C ASP A 470 0.39 -3.06 28.01
N TRP A 471 1.26 -3.21 27.01
CA TRP A 471 1.13 -2.53 25.72
C TRP A 471 -0.24 -2.74 25.05
N ALA A 472 -0.94 -3.83 25.38
CA ALA A 472 -2.29 -4.09 24.88
C ALA A 472 -3.33 -3.06 25.35
N ARG A 473 -3.12 -2.34 26.47
CA ARG A 473 -4.01 -1.24 26.89
C ARG A 473 -3.78 0.06 26.12
N PHE A 474 -2.69 0.14 25.36
CA PHE A 474 -2.38 1.30 24.52
C PHE A 474 -3.21 1.33 23.24
N TYR A 475 -3.67 0.16 22.78
CA TYR A 475 -4.51 -0.04 21.60
C TYR A 475 -5.91 -0.44 22.07
#